data_AF-A0AAW7KV82-F1
#
_entry.id   AF-A0AAW7KV82-F1
#
_cell.length_a   1.000
_cell.length_b   1.000
_cell.length_c   1.000
_cell.angle_alpha   90.00
_cell.angle_beta   90.00
_cell.angle_gamma   90.00
#
_symmetry.space_group_name_H-M   'P 1'
#
loop_
_entity.id
_entity.type
_entity.pdbx_description
1 polymer ?
#
loop_
_entity_poly.entity_id
_entity_poly.type
_entity_poly.pdbx_seq_one_letter_code
_entity_poly.pdbx_strand_id
1 'polypeptide(L)'
;MKTPYIKALLLLTFGLYLVGCSNTTFYHKYMMRGQVVESSDNRTLICIGAKHGAEVGQKYSVIRFHERIVLSEGEDPYTIEKVGTVQITKIVNDHFATVKLVSGDIAAKDMVELEN
;
A
#
# COMPACT_ATOMS: atom_id res chain seq x y z
N MET A 1 2.40 43.55 -9.11
CA MET A 1 3.71 42.88 -8.95
C MET A 1 4.38 42.82 -10.32
N LYS A 2 5.65 43.25 -10.49
CA LYS A 2 6.27 43.28 -11.84
C LYS A 2 6.42 41.83 -12.38
N THR A 3 6.16 41.62 -13.67
CA THR A 3 6.19 40.33 -14.39
C THR A 3 7.38 39.41 -14.09
N PRO A 4 8.64 39.89 -13.95
CA PRO A 4 9.76 39.02 -13.60
C PRO A 4 9.64 38.38 -12.21
N TYR A 5 9.02 39.06 -11.23
CA TYR A 5 8.82 38.50 -9.89
C TYR A 5 7.75 37.40 -9.87
N ILE A 6 6.73 37.52 -10.73
CA ILE A 6 5.71 36.47 -10.89
C ILE A 6 6.34 35.20 -11.49
N LYS A 7 7.21 35.36 -12.50
CA LYS A 7 7.94 34.22 -13.10
C LYS A 7 8.88 33.55 -12.10
N ALA A 8 9.60 34.33 -11.31
CA ALA A 8 10.47 33.81 -10.26
C ALA A 8 9.68 33.07 -9.17
N LEU A 9 8.52 33.60 -8.76
CA LEU A 9 7.65 32.96 -7.77
C LEU A 9 7.05 31.65 -8.30
N LEU A 10 6.65 31.62 -9.57
CA LEU A 10 6.16 30.39 -10.22
C LEU A 10 7.25 29.33 -10.35
N LEU A 11 8.47 29.72 -10.72
CA LEU A 11 9.61 28.79 -10.78
C LEU A 11 10.00 28.26 -9.39
N LEU A 12 9.95 29.11 -8.36
CA LEU A 12 10.26 28.71 -6.99
C LEU A 12 9.22 27.74 -6.43
N THR A 13 7.93 28.04 -6.64
CA THR A 13 6.83 27.16 -6.21
C THR A 13 6.87 25.83 -6.96
N PHE A 14 7.07 25.84 -8.28
CA PHE A 14 7.24 24.62 -9.07
C PHE A 14 8.46 23.81 -8.64
N GLY A 15 9.59 24.47 -8.35
CA GLY A 15 10.78 23.83 -7.81
C GLY A 15 10.53 23.12 -6.48
N LEU A 16 9.76 23.73 -5.57
CA LEU A 16 9.39 23.12 -4.29
C LEU A 16 8.49 21.88 -4.46
N TYR A 17 7.61 21.86 -5.47
CA TYR A 17 6.80 20.68 -5.78
C TYR A 17 7.65 19.50 -6.31
N LEU A 18 8.76 19.78 -7.00
CA LEU A 18 9.65 18.74 -7.54
C LEU A 18 10.54 18.08 -6.48
N VAL A 19 10.69 18.65 -5.28
CA VAL A 19 11.46 18.05 -4.16
C VAL A 19 10.60 17.06 -3.35
N GLY A 20 9.37 16.78 -3.77
CA GLY A 20 8.49 15.76 -3.21
C GLY A 20 9.00 14.34 -3.48
N CYS A 21 10.17 13.99 -2.94
CA CYS A 21 10.69 12.62 -2.96
C CYS A 21 9.70 11.69 -2.22
N SER A 22 9.57 10.46 -2.72
CA SER A 22 8.57 9.42 -2.43
C SER A 22 8.45 8.90 -0.97
N ASN A 23 8.96 9.64 0.03
CA ASN A 23 8.87 9.33 1.46
C ASN A 23 7.96 10.34 2.20
N THR A 24 6.93 10.87 1.55
CA THR A 24 6.00 11.79 2.22
C THR A 24 5.03 11.00 3.11
N THR A 25 4.74 11.52 4.31
CA THR A 25 3.74 10.95 5.22
C THR A 25 2.38 10.76 4.54
N PHE A 26 2.06 11.59 3.54
CA PHE A 26 0.82 11.51 2.77
C PHE A 26 0.72 10.21 1.96
N TYR A 27 1.76 9.84 1.20
CA TYR A 27 1.74 8.60 0.41
C TYR A 27 1.57 7.37 1.31
N HIS A 28 2.30 7.33 2.42
CA HIS A 28 2.21 6.26 3.42
C HIS A 28 0.83 6.17 4.08
N LYS A 29 0.15 7.30 4.28
CA LYS A 29 -1.17 7.36 4.91
C LYS A 29 -2.32 6.95 3.99
N TYR A 30 -2.19 7.07 2.67
CA TYR A 30 -3.32 6.91 1.73
C TYR A 30 -3.08 5.95 0.57
N MET A 31 -1.85 5.51 0.31
CA MET A 31 -1.50 4.67 -0.86
C MET A 31 -0.57 3.53 -0.48
N MET A 32 -0.81 2.91 0.67
CA MET A 32 0.06 1.88 1.20
C MET A 32 -0.32 0.48 0.69
N ARG A 33 0.68 -0.22 0.14
CA ARG A 33 0.59 -1.62 -0.29
C ARG A 33 1.69 -2.47 0.37
N GLY A 34 1.41 -3.74 0.60
CA GLY A 34 2.34 -4.71 1.13
C GLY A 34 1.93 -6.13 0.77
N GLN A 35 2.57 -7.12 1.38
CA GLN A 35 2.30 -8.53 1.12
C GLN A 35 2.07 -9.28 2.43
N VAL A 36 1.20 -10.29 2.41
CA VAL A 36 1.08 -11.28 3.48
C VAL A 36 2.31 -12.19 3.44
N VAL A 37 3.10 -12.13 4.50
CA VAL A 37 4.34 -12.91 4.63
C VAL A 37 4.07 -14.25 5.28
N GLU A 38 3.14 -14.27 6.24
CA GLU A 38 2.75 -15.45 7.00
C GLU A 38 1.23 -15.40 7.22
N SER A 39 0.55 -16.52 6.96
CA SER A 39 -0.84 -16.76 7.36
C SER A 39 -0.89 -18.13 8.04
N SER A 40 -1.04 -18.12 9.37
CA SER A 40 -1.14 -19.32 10.21
C SER A 40 -2.19 -19.11 11.31
N ASP A 41 -2.64 -20.21 11.93
CA ASP A 41 -3.64 -20.17 13.01
C ASP A 41 -3.23 -19.30 14.19
N ASN A 42 -1.92 -19.17 14.44
CA ASN A 42 -1.41 -18.42 15.59
C ASN A 42 -1.10 -16.96 15.23
N ARG A 43 -0.73 -16.68 13.98
CA ARG A 43 -0.30 -15.34 13.57
C ARG A 43 -0.42 -15.13 12.06
N THR A 44 -1.03 -14.00 11.69
CA THR A 44 -0.97 -13.47 10.34
C THR A 44 -0.11 -12.21 10.32
N LEU A 45 0.90 -12.18 9.45
CA LEU A 45 1.91 -11.12 9.37
C LEU A 45 1.91 -10.48 7.98
N ILE A 46 1.86 -9.16 7.93
CA ILE A 46 1.94 -8.39 6.68
C ILE A 46 3.20 -7.52 6.66
N CYS A 47 3.79 -7.33 5.48
CA CYS A 47 4.93 -6.45 5.22
C CYS A 47 4.49 -4.97 5.17
N ILE A 48 3.91 -4.52 6.28
CA ILE A 48 3.36 -3.19 6.54
C ILE A 48 3.66 -2.90 8.01
N GLY A 49 4.44 -1.87 8.31
CA GLY A 49 4.99 -1.63 9.65
C GLY A 49 5.19 -0.14 9.94
N ALA A 50 5.85 0.18 11.06
CA ALA A 50 5.94 1.57 11.55
C ALA A 50 6.55 2.54 10.51
N LYS A 51 7.60 2.13 9.80
CA LYS A 51 8.27 2.96 8.77
C LYS A 51 7.35 3.31 7.60
N HIS A 52 6.30 2.51 7.43
CA HIS A 52 5.34 2.70 6.36
C HIS A 52 4.07 3.44 6.81
N GLY A 53 3.99 3.90 8.06
CA GLY A 53 2.81 4.62 8.58
C GLY A 53 1.67 3.71 9.04
N ALA A 54 1.97 2.45 9.35
CA ALA A 54 0.99 1.50 9.87
C ALA A 54 0.52 1.88 11.28
N GLU A 55 -0.79 1.91 11.49
CA GLU A 55 -1.46 2.21 12.76
C GLU A 55 -2.41 1.08 13.15
N VAL A 56 -2.50 0.80 14.46
CA VAL A 56 -3.44 -0.21 14.97
C VAL A 56 -4.88 0.22 14.66
N GLY A 57 -5.67 -0.70 14.12
CA GLY A 57 -7.05 -0.47 13.72
C GLY A 57 -7.24 -0.14 12.24
N GLN A 58 -6.19 0.19 11.50
CA GLN A 58 -6.26 0.37 10.04
C GLN A 58 -6.70 -0.92 9.35
N LYS A 59 -7.52 -0.78 8.31
CA LYS A 59 -8.04 -1.88 7.50
C LYS A 59 -7.37 -1.93 6.13
N TYR A 60 -7.14 -3.15 5.65
CA TYR A 60 -6.53 -3.40 4.36
C TYR A 60 -7.35 -4.42 3.59
N SER A 61 -7.56 -4.16 2.30
CA SER A 61 -8.09 -5.13 1.35
C SER A 61 -7.02 -6.19 1.08
N VAL A 62 -7.42 -7.46 1.07
CA VAL A 62 -6.58 -8.58 0.67
C VAL A 62 -6.86 -8.88 -0.80
N ILE A 63 -5.81 -8.85 -1.62
CA ILE A 63 -5.87 -9.03 -3.07
C ILE A 63 -5.05 -10.26 -3.46
N ARG A 64 -5.68 -11.17 -4.19
CA ARG A 64 -5.06 -12.40 -4.70
C ARG A 64 -4.89 -12.30 -6.22
N PHE A 65 -3.71 -12.68 -6.68
CA PHE A 65 -3.40 -12.79 -8.10
C PHE A 65 -3.51 -14.25 -8.51
N HIS A 66 -4.24 -14.51 -9.58
CA HIS A 66 -4.31 -15.83 -10.20
C HIS A 66 -3.70 -15.76 -11.59
N GLU A 67 -2.78 -16.68 -11.89
CA GLU A 67 -2.28 -16.84 -13.25
C GLU A 67 -3.39 -17.32 -14.16
N ARG A 68 -3.47 -16.73 -15.36
CA ARG A 68 -4.33 -17.20 -16.44
C ARG A 68 -3.50 -17.49 -17.68
N ILE A 69 -3.97 -18.43 -18.49
CA ILE A 69 -3.39 -18.70 -19.79
C ILE A 69 -3.70 -17.50 -20.70
N VAL A 70 -2.66 -16.90 -21.26
CA VAL A 70 -2.76 -15.83 -22.27
C VAL A 70 -2.42 -16.38 -23.64
N LEU A 71 -3.23 -16.05 -24.64
CA LEU A 71 -3.10 -16.56 -26.01
C LEU A 71 -2.47 -15.52 -26.96
N SER A 72 -2.49 -14.24 -26.58
CA SER A 72 -1.92 -13.13 -27.36
C SER A 72 -0.82 -12.41 -26.59
N GLU A 73 0.20 -11.97 -27.33
CA GLU A 73 1.22 -11.05 -26.80
C GLU A 73 0.55 -9.73 -26.37
N GLY A 74 0.93 -9.20 -25.20
CA GLY A 74 0.40 -7.97 -24.63
C GLY A 74 -0.80 -8.13 -23.68
N GLU A 75 -1.34 -9.34 -23.53
CA GLU A 75 -2.38 -9.62 -22.53
C GLU A 75 -1.82 -9.73 -21.11
N ASP A 76 -2.55 -9.23 -20.11
CA ASP A 76 -2.18 -9.39 -18.69
C ASP A 76 -2.30 -10.87 -18.27
N PRO A 77 -1.21 -11.54 -17.86
CA PRO A 77 -1.25 -12.95 -17.48
C PRO A 77 -1.87 -13.21 -16.11
N TYR A 78 -2.38 -12.18 -15.42
CA TYR A 78 -3.01 -12.33 -14.11
C TYR A 78 -4.47 -11.84 -14.09
N THR A 79 -5.28 -12.48 -13.23
CA THR A 79 -6.53 -11.90 -12.76
C THR A 79 -6.36 -11.42 -11.32
N ILE A 80 -6.88 -10.23 -11.03
CA ILE A 80 -6.80 -9.58 -9.72
C ILE A 80 -8.14 -9.73 -9.02
N GLU A 81 -8.16 -10.37 -7.85
CA GLU A 81 -9.37 -10.59 -7.05
C GLU A 81 -9.21 -10.01 -5.64
N LYS A 82 -10.21 -9.25 -5.16
CA LYS A 82 -10.30 -8.91 -3.73
C LYS A 82 -10.93 -10.10 -2.98
N VAL A 83 -10.13 -10.80 -2.18
CA VAL A 83 -10.54 -12.02 -1.47
C VAL A 83 -10.93 -11.78 -0.01
N GLY A 84 -10.57 -10.64 0.57
CA GLY A 84 -10.88 -10.36 1.97
C GLY A 84 -10.54 -8.96 2.45
N THR A 85 -10.75 -8.73 3.74
CA THR A 85 -10.34 -7.52 4.46
C THR A 85 -9.72 -7.93 5.80
N VAL A 86 -8.60 -7.30 6.15
CA VAL A 86 -7.90 -7.50 7.42
C VAL A 86 -7.76 -6.20 8.19
N GLN A 87 -7.54 -6.29 9.50
CA GLN A 87 -7.30 -5.13 10.37
C GLN A 87 -6.02 -5.31 11.16
N ILE A 88 -5.17 -4.28 11.22
CA ILE A 88 -3.96 -4.27 12.05
C ILE A 88 -4.34 -4.36 13.53
N THR A 89 -3.79 -5.34 14.23
CA THR A 89 -3.95 -5.53 15.68
C THR A 89 -2.73 -5.11 16.47
N LYS A 90 -1.53 -5.23 15.87
CA LYS A 90 -0.26 -4.89 16.54
C LYS A 90 0.81 -4.54 15.52
N ILE A 91 1.56 -3.47 15.78
CA ILE A 91 2.80 -3.17 15.05
C ILE A 91 3.93 -4.01 15.65
N VAL A 92 4.62 -4.80 14.82
CA VAL A 92 5.70 -5.69 15.24
C VAL A 92 7.04 -4.96 15.22
N ASN A 93 7.33 -4.27 14.12
CA ASN A 93 8.52 -3.44 13.94
C ASN A 93 8.32 -2.46 12.76
N ASP A 94 9.42 -1.90 12.25
CA ASP A 94 9.43 -0.98 11.12
C ASP A 94 8.79 -1.54 9.84
N HIS A 95 8.86 -2.86 9.65
CA HIS A 95 8.44 -3.53 8.42
C HIS A 95 7.18 -4.37 8.55
N PHE A 96 6.83 -4.81 9.76
CA PHE A 96 5.78 -5.79 9.94
C PHE A 96 4.72 -5.38 10.96
N ALA A 97 3.51 -5.88 10.71
CA ALA A 97 2.37 -5.79 11.60
C ALA A 97 1.61 -7.11 11.60
N THR A 98 1.00 -7.41 12.73
CA THR A 98 0.04 -8.50 12.87
C THR A 98 -1.35 -7.98 12.56
N VAL A 99 -2.12 -8.81 11.86
CA VAL A 99 -3.51 -8.51 11.50
C VAL A 99 -4.45 -9.60 11.96
N LYS A 100 -5.74 -9.26 12.03
CA LYS A 100 -6.84 -10.20 12.11
C LYS A 100 -7.70 -10.12 10.85
N LEU A 101 -8.29 -11.24 10.46
CA LEU A 101 -9.27 -11.30 9.38
C LEU A 101 -10.59 -10.65 9.84
N VAL A 102 -11.12 -9.74 9.04
CA VAL A 102 -12.41 -9.08 9.27
C VAL A 102 -13.50 -9.77 8.43
N SER A 103 -13.17 -10.11 7.19
CA SER A 103 -14.06 -10.80 6.25
C SER A 103 -13.28 -11.48 5.14
N GLY A 104 -13.88 -12.50 4.52
CA GLY A 104 -13.31 -13.20 3.38
C GLY A 104 -12.23 -14.20 3.76
N ASP A 105 -11.13 -14.18 3.02
CA ASP A 105 -9.99 -15.10 3.16
C ASP A 105 -8.65 -14.34 3.15
N ILE A 106 -7.59 -14.99 3.62
CA ILE A 106 -6.21 -14.52 3.57
C ILE A 106 -5.20 -15.68 3.52
N ALA A 107 -4.31 -15.63 2.54
CA ALA A 107 -3.20 -16.58 2.37
C ALA A 107 -1.85 -15.86 2.28
N ALA A 108 -0.78 -16.60 2.57
CA ALA A 108 0.57 -16.12 2.29
C ALA A 108 0.71 -15.81 0.79
N LYS A 109 1.47 -14.75 0.47
CA LYS A 109 1.65 -14.17 -0.88
C LYS A 109 0.51 -13.30 -1.40
N ASP A 110 -0.64 -13.24 -0.71
CA ASP A 110 -1.64 -12.24 -1.06
C ASP A 110 -1.06 -10.83 -0.86
N MET A 111 -1.49 -9.89 -1.70
CA MET A 111 -1.18 -8.48 -1.53
C MET A 111 -2.19 -7.87 -0.55
N VAL A 112 -1.74 -6.86 0.20
CA VAL A 112 -2.62 -6.03 1.03
C VAL A 112 -2.52 -4.58 0.61
N GLU A 113 -3.65 -3.90 0.54
CA GLU A 113 -3.76 -2.48 0.16
C GLU A 113 -4.68 -1.75 1.13
N LEU A 114 -4.27 -0.56 1.57
CA LEU A 114 -5.03 0.23 2.55
C LEU A 114 -6.45 0.53 2.03
N GLU A 115 -7.47 0.30 2.86
CA GLU A 115 -8.83 0.76 2.55
C GLU A 115 -8.94 2.27 2.82
N ASN A 116 -9.41 3.02 1.82
CA ASN A 116 -9.70 4.46 1.92
C ASN A 116 -11.00 4.74 2.67
#